data_AF-A0A7V1RJR6-F1
#
_entry.id   AF-A0A7V1RJR6-F1
#
_cell.length_a   1.000
_cell.length_b   1.000
_cell.length_c   1.000
_cell.angle_alpha   90.00
_cell.angle_beta   90.00
_cell.angle_gamma   90.00
#
_symmetry.space_group_name_H-M   'P 1'
#
loop_
_entity.id
_entity.type
_entity.pdbx_description
1 polymer ?
#
loop_
_entity_poly.entity_id
_entity_poly.type
_entity_poly.pdbx_seq_one_letter_code
_entity_poly.pdbx_strand_id
1 'polypeptide(L)'
;ERLGVELHLTVDEAVGPWLYDVGVVTTLFPKAKIEPARTTAFMCGPEVMMRFAGRGLLELGVPAERIYLSMERHMECGIGLCGHCQLGPYFVCTDGPVFRYDVIAPLMEVREL
;
A
#
# COMPACT_ATOMS: atom_id res chain seq x y z
N GLU A 1 25.91 13.73 3.41
CA GLU A 1 25.70 12.46 2.69
C GLU A 1 24.27 12.39 2.20
N ARG A 2 24.06 12.05 0.92
CA ARG A 2 22.72 11.95 0.33
C ARG A 2 22.37 10.46 0.33
N LEU A 3 21.47 10.02 1.21
CA LEU A 3 21.15 8.60 1.47
C LEU A 3 20.54 7.84 0.27
N GLY A 4 20.57 8.38 -0.95
CA GLY A 4 19.88 7.79 -2.11
C GLY A 4 18.36 7.75 -1.97
N VAL A 5 17.80 8.44 -0.98
CA VAL A 5 16.36 8.54 -0.71
C VAL A 5 15.84 9.87 -1.24
N GLU A 6 14.79 9.80 -2.04
CA GLU A 6 13.96 10.93 -2.47
C GLU A 6 12.68 10.93 -1.64
N LEU A 7 12.32 12.09 -1.07
CA LEU A 7 11.15 12.25 -0.21
C LEU A 7 10.14 13.19 -0.85
N HIS A 8 8.92 12.69 -1.04
CA HIS A 8 7.76 13.49 -1.41
C HIS A 8 6.73 13.43 -0.27
N LEU A 9 6.13 14.56 0.06
CA LEU A 9 5.18 14.69 1.16
C LEU A 9 3.90 15.34 0.64
N THR A 10 2.76 14.86 1.14
CA THR A 10 1.47 15.48 0.86
C THR A 10 0.54 15.40 2.05
N VAL A 11 -0.44 16.30 2.08
CA VAL A 11 -1.58 16.31 3.01
C VAL A 11 -2.86 16.46 2.19
N ASP A 12 -3.96 15.88 2.66
CA ASP A 12 -5.26 16.02 1.99
C ASP A 12 -5.70 17.49 1.92
N GLU A 13 -5.51 18.22 3.04
CA GLU A 13 -5.80 19.65 3.16
C GLU A 13 -4.66 20.35 3.92
N ALA A 14 -4.18 21.47 3.40
CA ALA A 14 -3.15 22.27 4.07
C ALA A 14 -3.78 23.22 5.10
N VAL A 15 -3.36 23.11 6.35
CA VAL A 15 -3.72 24.05 7.42
C VAL A 15 -2.48 24.83 7.84
N GLY A 16 -2.49 26.14 7.59
CA GLY A 16 -1.34 27.00 7.86
C GLY A 16 -0.23 26.89 6.81
N PRO A 17 1.01 27.32 7.12
CA PRO A 17 2.11 27.27 6.16
C PRO A 17 2.55 25.82 5.90
N TRP A 18 2.17 25.30 4.72
CA TRP A 18 2.60 24.00 4.20
C TRP A 18 3.43 24.21 2.93
N LEU A 19 4.60 23.57 2.88
CA LEU A 19 5.60 23.78 1.81
C LEU A 19 5.64 22.67 0.76
N TYR A 20 4.86 21.61 0.94
CA TYR A 20 4.86 20.43 0.07
C TYR A 20 3.53 20.29 -0.68
N ASP A 21 3.25 19.11 -1.23
CA ASP A 21 2.08 18.87 -2.05
C ASP A 21 0.78 18.81 -1.26
N VAL A 22 -0.34 19.11 -1.92
CA VAL A 22 -1.68 18.96 -1.36
C VAL A 22 -2.48 18.01 -2.25
N GLY A 23 -3.08 17.00 -1.65
CA GLY A 23 -3.85 15.95 -2.29
C GLY A 23 -3.54 14.56 -1.73
N VAL A 24 -4.20 13.54 -2.29
CA VAL A 24 -3.94 12.14 -1.91
C VAL A 24 -2.58 11.66 -2.43
N VAL A 25 -2.05 10.58 -1.86
CA VAL A 25 -0.70 10.06 -2.17
C VAL A 25 -0.45 9.76 -3.65
N THR A 26 -1.48 9.38 -4.42
CA THR A 26 -1.34 9.08 -5.85
C THR A 26 -1.00 10.31 -6.68
N THR A 27 -1.27 11.52 -6.19
CA THR A 27 -0.87 12.78 -6.83
C THR A 27 0.65 12.95 -6.88
N LEU A 28 1.40 12.21 -6.07
CA LEU A 28 2.86 12.24 -6.03
C LEU A 28 3.52 11.34 -7.09
N PHE A 29 2.79 10.41 -7.71
CA PHE A 29 3.37 9.47 -8.67
C PHE A 29 4.07 10.15 -9.86
N PRO A 30 3.56 11.25 -10.46
CA PRO A 30 4.27 11.96 -11.54
C PRO A 30 5.58 12.62 -11.11
N LYS A 31 5.77 12.83 -9.79
CA LYS A 31 7.00 13.42 -9.23
C LYS A 31 8.02 12.37 -8.83
N ALA A 32 7.55 11.17 -8.51
CA ALA A 32 8.41 10.05 -8.15
C ALA A 32 9.10 9.46 -9.40
N LYS A 33 10.36 9.07 -9.25
CA LYS A 33 11.08 8.34 -10.29
C LYS A 33 10.63 6.87 -10.36
N ILE A 34 9.62 6.58 -11.18
CA ILE A 34 9.09 5.23 -11.40
C ILE A 34 9.58 4.71 -12.75
N GLU A 35 10.49 3.73 -12.73
CA GLU A 35 10.92 2.95 -13.90
C GLU A 35 10.25 1.56 -13.80
N PRO A 36 9.12 1.28 -14.48
CA PRO A 36 8.25 0.16 -14.13
C PRO A 36 8.94 -1.22 -14.09
N ALA A 37 9.85 -1.47 -15.04
CA ALA A 37 10.63 -2.71 -15.11
C ALA A 37 11.64 -2.88 -13.95
N ARG A 38 11.94 -1.81 -13.21
CA ARG A 38 12.95 -1.75 -12.14
C ARG A 38 12.39 -1.28 -10.80
N THR A 39 11.11 -0.91 -10.75
CA THR A 39 10.45 -0.45 -9.53
C THR A 39 9.88 -1.64 -8.75
N THR A 40 10.11 -1.66 -7.43
CA THR A 40 9.33 -2.46 -6.48
C THR A 40 8.64 -1.49 -5.56
N ALA A 41 7.33 -1.63 -5.38
CA ALA A 41 6.54 -0.76 -4.52
C ALA A 41 6.20 -1.48 -3.21
N PHE A 42 6.33 -0.77 -2.10
CA PHE A 42 5.89 -1.21 -0.78
C PHE A 42 4.90 -0.17 -0.26
N MET A 43 3.76 -0.62 0.22
CA MET A 43 2.71 0.27 0.71
C MET A 43 2.19 -0.22 2.06
N CYS A 44 1.96 0.72 2.97
CA CYS A 44 1.28 0.52 4.24
C CYS A 44 0.41 1.74 4.49
N GLY A 45 -0.77 1.54 5.08
CA GLY A 45 -1.72 2.61 5.35
C GLY A 45 -3.15 2.15 5.11
N PRO A 46 -4.12 3.09 5.08
CA PRO A 46 -5.52 2.75 4.88
C PRO A 46 -5.74 1.88 3.64
N GLU A 47 -6.56 0.84 3.75
CA GLU A 47 -6.77 -0.11 2.65
C GLU A 47 -7.27 0.58 1.37
N VAL A 48 -8.13 1.60 1.52
CA VAL A 48 -8.59 2.43 0.40
C VAL A 48 -7.43 3.14 -0.32
N MET A 49 -6.46 3.67 0.43
CA MET A 49 -5.26 4.30 -0.12
C MET A 49 -4.44 3.27 -0.90
N MET A 50 -4.17 2.10 -0.30
CA MET A 50 -3.39 1.04 -0.94
C MET A 50 -4.07 0.50 -2.20
N ARG A 51 -5.40 0.41 -2.23
CA ARG A 51 -6.18 -0.01 -3.40
C ARG A 51 -5.99 0.95 -4.57
N PHE A 52 -6.18 2.25 -4.36
CA PHE A 52 -6.02 3.25 -5.42
C PHE A 52 -4.56 3.42 -5.84
N ALA A 53 -3.62 3.42 -4.89
CA ALA A 53 -2.20 3.51 -5.18
C ALA A 53 -1.69 2.28 -5.96
N GLY A 54 -2.13 1.08 -5.59
CA GLY A 54 -1.83 -0.15 -6.33
C GLY A 54 -2.35 -0.11 -7.76
N ARG A 55 -3.60 0.31 -7.98
CA ARG A 55 -4.16 0.50 -9.32
C ARG A 55 -3.37 1.51 -10.15
N GLY A 56 -3.01 2.66 -9.57
CA GLY A 56 -2.19 3.67 -10.26
C GLY A 56 -0.80 3.14 -10.65
N LEU A 57 -0.18 2.30 -9.82
CA LEU A 57 1.09 1.66 -10.15
C LEU A 57 0.95 0.63 -11.29
N LEU A 58 -0.15 -0.11 -11.33
CA LEU A 58 -0.47 -1.00 -12.46
C LEU A 58 -0.68 -0.22 -13.75
N GLU A 59 -1.37 0.92 -13.70
CA GLU A 59 -1.58 1.83 -14.85
C GLU A 59 -0.25 2.42 -15.35
N LEU A 60 0.70 2.65 -14.45
CA LEU A 60 2.08 3.03 -14.79
C LEU A 60 2.93 1.86 -15.30
N GLY A 61 2.40 0.64 -15.31
CA GLY A 61 3.05 -0.57 -15.85
C GLY A 61 3.93 -1.33 -14.86
N VAL A 62 3.87 -1.02 -13.56
CA VAL A 62 4.59 -1.80 -12.53
C VAL A 62 3.93 -3.17 -12.43
N PRO A 63 4.67 -4.30 -12.57
CA PRO A 63 4.10 -5.64 -12.45
C PRO A 63 3.48 -5.86 -11.06
N ALA A 64 2.31 -6.50 -11.00
CA ALA A 64 1.58 -6.75 -9.76
C ALA A 64 2.42 -7.56 -8.74
N GLU A 65 3.28 -8.45 -9.23
CA GLU A 65 4.18 -9.28 -8.42
C GLU A 65 5.30 -8.47 -7.74
N ARG A 66 5.48 -7.20 -8.15
CA ARG A 66 6.47 -6.26 -7.60
C ARG A 66 5.81 -5.19 -6.72
N ILE A 67 4.52 -5.30 -6.44
CA ILE A 67 3.80 -4.42 -5.53
C ILE A 67 3.49 -5.23 -4.27
N TYR A 68 3.86 -4.69 -3.12
CA TYR A 68 3.70 -5.33 -1.81
C TYR A 68 2.86 -4.45 -0.88
N LEU A 69 1.87 -5.05 -0.24
CA LEU A 69 0.96 -4.39 0.68
C LEU A 69 1.14 -4.96 2.09
N SER A 70 1.37 -4.08 3.06
CA SER A 70 1.27 -4.44 4.47
C SER A 70 -0.19 -4.34 4.90
N MET A 71 -0.86 -5.48 4.96
CA MET A 71 -2.28 -5.56 5.32
C MET A 71 -2.47 -5.45 6.83
N GLU A 72 -3.53 -4.75 7.21
CA GLU A 72 -3.96 -4.59 8.60
C GLU A 72 -5.34 -5.23 8.79
N ARG A 73 -5.51 -5.94 9.91
CA ARG A 73 -6.78 -6.51 10.38
C ARG A 73 -6.80 -6.46 11.90
N HIS A 74 -7.98 -6.61 12.50
CA HIS A 74 -8.10 -6.71 13.95
C HIS A 74 -7.35 -7.96 14.43
N MET A 75 -6.28 -7.78 15.19
CA MET A 75 -5.48 -8.87 15.75
C MET A 75 -5.73 -8.97 17.25
N GLU A 76 -6.03 -10.17 17.72
CA GLU A 76 -6.08 -10.48 19.15
C GLU A 76 -4.94 -11.42 19.55
N CYS A 77 -4.93 -12.65 19.02
CA CYS A 77 -3.92 -13.64 19.43
C CYS A 77 -2.53 -13.42 18.81
N GLY A 78 -2.44 -12.87 17.59
CA GLY A 78 -1.18 -12.69 16.86
C GLY A 78 -0.43 -13.96 16.44
N ILE A 79 -1.00 -15.15 16.67
CA ILE A 79 -0.31 -16.45 16.48
C ILE A 79 -1.11 -17.48 15.68
N GLY A 80 -2.11 -17.04 14.92
CA GLY A 80 -2.90 -17.91 14.04
C GLY A 80 -3.94 -18.80 14.74
N LEU A 81 -4.33 -18.48 15.98
CA LEU A 81 -5.27 -19.29 16.77
C LEU A 81 -6.73 -18.81 16.69
N CYS A 82 -6.95 -17.49 16.77
CA CYS A 82 -8.30 -16.94 16.98
C CYS A 82 -9.08 -16.58 15.71
N GLY A 83 -8.42 -16.45 14.56
CA GLY A 83 -9.06 -16.07 13.29
C GLY A 83 -9.49 -14.59 13.15
N HIS A 84 -9.33 -13.72 14.16
CA HIS A 84 -9.72 -12.30 14.04
C HIS A 84 -9.02 -11.55 12.91
N CYS A 85 -7.79 -11.94 12.57
CA CYS A 85 -7.02 -11.34 11.50
C CYS A 85 -7.17 -12.08 10.16
N GLN A 86 -8.24 -12.85 9.99
CA GLN A 86 -8.47 -13.62 8.77
C GLN A 86 -8.83 -12.67 7.61
N LEU A 87 -8.19 -12.91 6.47
CA LEU A 87 -8.44 -12.23 5.20
C LEU A 87 -8.54 -13.29 4.11
N GLY A 88 -9.78 -13.68 3.79
CA GLY A 88 -10.04 -14.82 2.91
C GLY A 88 -9.38 -16.11 3.47
N PRO A 89 -8.47 -16.76 2.71
CA PRO A 89 -7.79 -17.97 3.16
C PRO A 89 -6.56 -17.71 4.05
N TYR A 90 -6.18 -16.45 4.28
CA TYR A 90 -4.95 -16.09 4.99
C TYR A 90 -5.23 -15.57 6.40
N PHE A 91 -4.31 -15.84 7.32
CA PHE A 91 -4.19 -15.14 8.59
C PHE A 91 -3.12 -14.05 8.48
N VAL A 92 -3.52 -12.79 8.53
CA VAL A 92 -2.58 -11.65 8.40
C VAL A 92 -1.43 -11.72 9.43
N CYS A 93 -1.68 -12.26 10.64
CA CYS A 93 -0.64 -12.36 11.67
C CYS A 93 0.43 -13.43 11.43
N THR A 94 0.17 -14.47 10.63
CA THR A 94 1.11 -15.57 10.38
C THR A 94 1.52 -15.72 8.92
N ASP A 95 0.59 -15.51 7.99
CA ASP A 95 0.85 -15.56 6.54
C ASP A 95 1.30 -14.20 5.99
N GLY A 96 0.95 -13.12 6.69
CA GLY A 96 1.30 -11.75 6.35
C GLY A 96 2.37 -11.15 7.26
N PRO A 97 2.27 -9.83 7.60
CA PRO A 97 1.27 -8.87 7.13
C PRO A 97 1.54 -8.40 5.69
N VAL A 98 2.73 -8.67 5.15
CA VAL A 98 3.15 -8.19 3.83
C VAL A 98 2.80 -9.23 2.76
N PHE A 99 1.84 -8.89 1.91
CA PHE A 99 1.41 -9.73 0.78
C PHE A 99 1.78 -9.09 -0.55
N ARG A 100 1.96 -9.92 -1.58
CA ARG A 100 2.04 -9.42 -2.96
C ARG A 100 0.66 -9.00 -3.45
N TYR A 101 0.64 -7.95 -4.26
CA TYR A 101 -0.59 -7.37 -4.80
C TYR A 101 -1.38 -8.36 -5.65
N ASP A 102 -0.71 -9.16 -6.50
CA ASP A 102 -1.36 -10.17 -7.35
C ASP A 102 -2.12 -11.23 -6.55
N VAL A 103 -1.71 -11.49 -5.31
CA VAL A 103 -2.36 -12.46 -4.42
C VAL A 103 -3.55 -11.82 -3.69
N ILE A 104 -3.37 -10.60 -3.18
CA ILE A 104 -4.31 -10.01 -2.23
C ILE A 104 -5.35 -9.08 -2.88
N ALA A 105 -5.05 -8.50 -4.04
CA ALA A 105 -5.94 -7.55 -4.72
C ALA A 105 -7.36 -8.07 -4.95
N PRO A 106 -7.59 -9.36 -5.32
CA PRO A 106 -8.95 -9.89 -5.45
C PRO A 106 -9.75 -9.86 -4.15
N LEU A 107 -9.09 -9.95 -3.00
CA LEU A 107 -9.74 -9.95 -1.68
C LEU A 107 -10.11 -8.54 -1.22
N MET A 108 -9.34 -7.52 -1.62
CA MET A 108 -9.59 -6.10 -1.28
C MET A 108 -10.79 -5.50 -2.02
N GLU A 109 -11.29 -6.17 -3.05
CA GLU A 109 -12.43 -5.73 -3.85
C GLU A 109 -13.77 -6.22 -3.29
N VAL A 110 -13.74 -7.20 -2.39
CA VAL A 110 -14.95 -7.77 -1.81
C VAL A 110 -15.41 -6.88 -0.66
N ARG A 111 -16.64 -6.37 -0.79
CA ARG A 111 -17.26 -5.60 0.29
C ARG A 111 -17.51 -6.54 1.47
N GLU A 112 -17.20 -6.08 2.68
CA GLU A 112 -17.43 -6.81 3.95
C GLU A 112 -16.40 -7.92 4.28
N LEU A 113 -15.26 -7.97 3.57
CA LEU A 113 -14.08 -8.81 3.87
C LEU A 113 -12.95 -8.02 4.56
#